data_AF-A0A3C1JS64-F1
#
_entry.id   AF-A0A3C1JS64-F1
#
_cell.length_a   1.000
_cell.length_b   1.000
_cell.length_c   1.000
_cell.angle_alpha   90.00
_cell.angle_beta   90.00
_cell.angle_gamma   90.00
#
_symmetry.space_group_name_H-M   'P 1'
#
loop_
_entity.id
_entity.type
_entity.pdbx_description
1 polymer ?
#
loop_
_entity_poly.entity_id
_entity_poly.type
_entity_poly.pdbx_seq_one_letter_code
_entity_poly.pdbx_strand_id
1 'polypeptide(L)'
;MMGETDKLLMTTMWLSLGVAPLDTVHFDINKMLAGLPPDEARKMRRKFRKLWRKYTKRKMSEAKGVSHKQTAVREVGLGEQSPTRAQRNHRKRAVYWGLRKDVLEPLIKMTKP
;
A
#
# COMPACT_ATOMS: atom_id res chain seq x y z
N MET A 1 11.05 12.73 8.40
CA MET A 1 10.68 12.89 6.97
C MET A 1 11.53 11.91 6.16
N MET A 2 11.01 11.28 5.10
CA MET A 2 11.83 10.50 4.16
C MET A 2 12.79 11.42 3.41
N GLY A 3 14.02 10.97 3.18
CA GLY A 3 14.94 11.66 2.29
C GLY A 3 14.47 11.61 0.84
N GLU A 4 14.98 12.49 -0.02
CA GLU A 4 14.62 12.51 -1.45
C GLU A 4 14.96 11.19 -2.16
N THR A 5 16.10 10.59 -1.83
CA THR A 5 16.51 9.28 -2.36
C THR A 5 15.49 8.18 -2.02
N ASP A 6 14.98 8.14 -0.78
CA ASP A 6 13.96 7.18 -0.37
C ASP A 6 12.66 7.35 -1.16
N LYS A 7 12.26 8.60 -1.40
CA LYS A 7 11.06 8.91 -2.19
C LYS A 7 11.21 8.46 -3.63
N LEU A 8 12.37 8.70 -4.25
CA LEU A 8 12.66 8.28 -5.62
C LEU A 8 12.66 6.74 -5.74
N LEU A 9 13.32 6.05 -4.81
CA LEU A 9 13.35 4.59 -4.76
C LEU A 9 11.94 4.01 -4.61
N MET A 10 11.16 4.53 -3.65
CA MET A 10 9.78 4.10 -3.45
C MET A 10 8.95 4.35 -4.71
N THR A 11 9.03 5.53 -5.31
CA THR A 11 8.30 5.89 -6.55
C THR A 11 8.61 4.93 -7.69
N THR A 12 9.90 4.66 -7.92
CA THR A 12 10.36 3.71 -8.94
C THR A 12 9.79 2.32 -8.70
N MET A 13 9.72 1.89 -7.44
CA MET A 13 9.15 0.60 -7.05
C MET A 13 7.64 0.52 -7.22
N TRP A 14 6.90 1.59 -6.93
CA TRP A 14 5.47 1.65 -7.20
C TRP A 14 5.19 1.42 -8.68
N LEU A 15 5.94 2.12 -9.54
CA LEU A 15 5.81 2.03 -10.99
C LEU A 15 6.20 0.64 -11.52
N SER A 16 7.30 0.04 -11.04
CA SER A 16 7.72 -1.31 -11.46
C SER A 16 6.70 -2.40 -11.09
N LEU A 17 5.96 -2.20 -9.99
CA LEU A 17 4.85 -3.07 -9.59
C LEU A 17 3.54 -2.78 -10.34
N GLY A 18 3.52 -1.76 -11.20
CA GLY A 18 2.36 -1.31 -11.94
C GLY A 18 1.29 -0.71 -11.03
N VAL A 19 1.71 0.03 -10.01
CA VAL A 19 0.83 0.67 -9.03
C VAL A 19 1.10 2.16 -8.96
N ALA A 20 0.06 2.92 -8.67
CA ALA A 20 0.13 4.36 -8.48
C ALA A 20 1.11 4.71 -7.36
N PRO A 21 2.13 5.55 -7.61
CA PRO A 21 2.97 6.09 -6.55
C PRO A 21 2.12 6.80 -5.49
N LEU A 22 2.46 6.57 -4.23
CA LEU A 22 1.81 7.23 -3.10
C LEU A 22 2.87 7.94 -2.26
N ASP A 23 2.94 9.27 -2.41
CA ASP A 23 3.80 10.10 -1.57
C ASP A 23 3.25 10.21 -0.14
N THR A 24 1.92 10.21 -0.03
CA THR A 24 1.22 10.23 1.26
C THR A 24 0.00 9.31 1.24
N VAL A 25 -0.43 8.88 2.42
CA VAL A 25 -1.62 8.03 2.60
C VAL A 25 -2.93 8.76 2.31
N HIS A 26 -2.89 10.09 2.21
CA HIS A 26 -4.03 10.94 1.85
C HIS A 26 -4.11 11.24 0.35
N PHE A 27 -3.10 10.81 -0.43
CA PHE A 27 -3.01 11.07 -1.85
C PHE A 27 -4.22 10.53 -2.63
N ASP A 28 -4.78 11.31 -3.55
CA ASP A 28 -5.95 10.91 -4.32
C ASP A 28 -5.59 10.09 -5.57
N ILE A 29 -5.69 8.76 -5.44
CA ILE A 29 -5.44 7.81 -6.52
C ILE A 29 -6.39 8.06 -7.70
N ASN A 30 -7.62 8.51 -7.48
CA ASN A 30 -8.56 8.73 -8.59
C ASN A 30 -8.10 9.87 -9.49
N LYS A 31 -7.63 10.97 -8.89
CA LYS A 31 -7.08 12.11 -9.63
C LYS A 31 -5.87 11.70 -10.46
N MET A 32 -4.97 10.90 -9.88
CA MET A 32 -3.78 10.42 -10.58
C MET A 32 -4.11 9.47 -11.74
N LEU A 33 -5.10 8.60 -11.57
CA LEU A 33 -5.50 7.65 -12.60
C LEU A 33 -6.42 8.25 -13.67
N ALA A 34 -6.95 9.46 -13.47
CA ALA A 34 -7.87 10.10 -14.41
C ALA A 34 -7.21 10.44 -15.76
N GLY A 35 -5.90 10.67 -15.77
CA GLY A 35 -5.14 10.94 -16.99
C GLY A 35 -4.70 9.69 -17.76
N LEU A 36 -5.04 8.49 -17.28
CA LEU A 36 -4.64 7.24 -17.92
C LEU A 36 -5.77 6.63 -18.75
N PRO A 37 -5.46 5.85 -19.80
CA PRO A 37 -6.45 5.01 -20.47
C PRO A 37 -7.22 4.15 -19.46
N PRO A 38 -8.54 3.94 -19.65
CA PRO A 38 -9.38 3.21 -18.69
C PRO A 38 -8.85 1.83 -18.31
N ASP A 39 -8.24 1.11 -19.25
CA ASP A 39 -7.69 -0.22 -19.01
C ASP A 39 -6.40 -0.19 -18.17
N GLU A 40 -5.56 0.82 -18.33
CA GLU A 40 -4.38 1.02 -17.50
C GLU A 40 -4.77 1.39 -16.08
N ALA A 41 -5.69 2.34 -15.93
CA ALA A 41 -6.25 2.69 -14.64
C ALA A 41 -6.86 1.46 -13.93
N ARG A 42 -7.58 0.61 -14.67
CA ARG A 42 -8.15 -0.65 -14.16
C ARG A 42 -7.04 -1.63 -13.75
N LYS A 43 -5.99 -1.80 -14.55
CA LYS A 43 -4.84 -2.66 -14.24
C LYS A 43 -4.14 -2.19 -12.95
N MET A 44 -3.84 -0.89 -12.83
CA MET A 44 -3.19 -0.32 -11.65
C MET A 44 -4.04 -0.48 -10.39
N ARG A 45 -5.35 -0.21 -10.46
CA ARG A 45 -6.29 -0.47 -9.34
C ARG A 45 -6.28 -1.94 -8.94
N ARG A 46 -6.25 -2.86 -9.90
CA ARG A 46 -6.21 -4.31 -9.63
C ARG A 46 -4.90 -4.72 -8.96
N LYS A 47 -3.75 -4.21 -9.41
CA LYS A 47 -2.44 -4.48 -8.82
C LYS A 47 -2.35 -3.93 -7.39
N PHE A 48 -2.79 -2.70 -7.17
CA PHE A 48 -2.95 -2.13 -5.82
C PHE A 48 -3.81 -3.05 -4.95
N ARG A 49 -4.95 -3.51 -5.47
CA ARG A 49 -5.83 -4.40 -4.70
C ARG A 49 -5.16 -5.72 -4.31
N LYS A 50 -4.31 -6.29 -5.18
CA LYS A 50 -3.57 -7.51 -4.86
C LYS A 50 -2.53 -7.26 -3.77
N LEU A 51 -1.77 -6.16 -3.86
CA LEU A 51 -0.78 -5.80 -2.85
C LEU A 51 -1.42 -5.56 -1.48
N TRP A 52 -2.52 -4.80 -1.44
CA TRP A 52 -3.22 -4.53 -0.18
C TRP A 52 -3.66 -5.84 0.50
N ARG A 53 -4.28 -6.76 -0.26
CA ARG A 53 -4.70 -8.06 0.28
C ARG A 53 -3.50 -8.89 0.78
N LYS A 54 -2.39 -8.89 0.05
CA LYS A 54 -1.15 -9.57 0.45
C LYS A 54 -0.66 -9.04 1.81
N TYR A 55 -0.51 -7.73 1.93
CA TYR A 55 0.02 -7.10 3.13
C TYR A 55 -0.90 -7.19 4.33
N THR A 56 -2.22 -7.10 4.11
CA THR A 56 -3.19 -7.29 5.18
C THR A 56 -3.24 -8.75 5.63
N LYS A 57 -3.18 -9.72 4.72
CA LYS A 57 -3.07 -11.15 5.10
C LYS A 57 -1.84 -11.39 5.96
N ARG A 58 -0.69 -10.82 5.59
CA ARG A 58 0.54 -10.89 6.39
C ARG A 58 0.39 -10.25 7.77
N LYS A 59 -0.15 -9.03 7.85
CA LYS A 59 -0.42 -8.36 9.15
C LYS A 59 -1.36 -9.20 10.02
N MET A 60 -2.38 -9.83 9.42
CA MET A 60 -3.31 -10.71 10.14
C MET A 60 -2.65 -12.03 10.59
N SER A 61 -1.69 -12.58 9.84
CA SER A 61 -0.95 -13.77 10.29
C SER A 61 0.05 -13.44 11.42
N GLU A 62 0.61 -12.23 11.42
CA GLU A 62 1.55 -11.75 12.45
C GLU A 62 0.84 -11.27 13.73
N ALA A 63 -0.46 -10.95 13.67
CA ALA A 63 -1.24 -10.51 14.82
C ALA A 63 -1.42 -11.64 15.86
N LYS A 64 -0.93 -11.39 17.09
CA LYS A 64 -1.11 -12.28 18.25
C LYS A 64 -2.55 -12.17 18.77
N GLY A 65 -3.36 -13.22 18.62
CA GLY A 65 -4.73 -13.28 19.15
C GLY A 65 -5.84 -12.85 18.19
N VAL A 66 -7.05 -13.35 18.44
CA VAL A 66 -8.23 -13.17 17.57
C VAL A 66 -8.74 -11.72 17.56
N SER A 67 -8.72 -11.04 18.71
CA SER A 67 -9.16 -9.64 18.84
C SER A 67 -8.37 -8.70 17.91
N HIS A 68 -7.04 -8.81 17.88
CA HIS A 68 -6.19 -7.99 17.02
C HIS A 68 -6.43 -8.25 15.52
N LYS A 69 -6.77 -9.50 15.14
CA LYS A 69 -7.15 -9.85 13.76
C LYS A 69 -8.47 -9.19 13.36
N GLN A 70 -9.48 -9.24 14.24
CA GLN A 70 -10.79 -8.62 13.98
C GLN A 70 -10.68 -7.08 13.86
N THR A 71 -9.88 -6.44 14.72
CA THR A 71 -9.61 -5.00 14.61
C THR A 71 -8.93 -4.67 13.29
N ALA A 72 -7.90 -5.44 12.89
CA ALA A 72 -7.20 -5.24 11.63
C ALA A 72 -8.11 -5.41 10.39
N VAL A 73 -9.11 -6.30 10.45
CA VAL A 73 -10.14 -6.51 9.40
C VAL A 73 -11.08 -5.30 9.31
N ARG A 74 -11.55 -4.79 10.45
CA ARG A 74 -12.44 -3.61 10.52
C ARG A 74 -11.75 -2.34 10.03
N GLU A 75 -10.51 -2.09 10.45
CA GLU A 75 -9.73 -0.89 10.07
C GLU A 75 -9.57 -0.71 8.56
N VAL A 76 -9.60 -1.82 7.82
CA VAL A 76 -9.40 -1.83 6.37
C VAL A 76 -10.70 -2.11 5.61
N GLY A 77 -11.82 -2.28 6.30
CA GLY A 77 -13.13 -2.59 5.73
C GLY A 77 -13.11 -3.85 4.87
N LEU A 78 -12.42 -4.91 5.31
CA LEU A 78 -12.42 -6.18 4.58
C LEU A 78 -13.80 -6.84 4.71
N GLY A 79 -14.47 -7.09 3.58
CA GLY A 79 -15.84 -7.63 3.55
C GLY A 79 -16.92 -6.56 3.41
N GLU A 80 -16.59 -5.28 3.54
CA GLU A 80 -17.55 -4.20 3.35
C GLU A 80 -17.76 -3.88 1.86
N GLN A 81 -19.03 -3.62 1.49
CA GLN A 81 -19.44 -3.31 0.11
C GLN A 81 -18.81 -2.00 -0.38
N SER A 82 -18.69 -0.99 0.48
CA SER A 82 -18.04 0.28 0.18
C SER A 82 -17.21 0.77 1.36
N PRO A 83 -15.87 0.85 1.25
CA PRO A 83 -15.03 1.28 2.35
C PRO A 83 -15.16 2.78 2.61
N THR A 84 -15.22 3.17 3.88
CA THR A 84 -15.13 4.57 4.33
C THR A 84 -13.80 5.21 3.90
N ARG A 85 -13.73 6.55 3.94
CA ARG A 85 -12.48 7.28 3.65
C ARG A 85 -11.33 6.84 4.56
N ALA A 86 -11.62 6.63 5.85
CA ALA A 86 -10.64 6.16 6.83
C ALA A 86 -10.09 4.78 6.42
N GLN A 87 -10.96 3.82 6.10
CA GLN A 87 -10.55 2.50 5.66
C GLN A 87 -9.74 2.53 4.36
N ARG A 88 -10.11 3.39 3.40
CA ARG A 88 -9.30 3.59 2.18
C ARG A 88 -7.88 4.09 2.52
N ASN A 89 -7.74 5.00 3.48
CA ASN A 89 -6.44 5.47 3.95
C ASN A 89 -5.66 4.37 4.68
N HIS A 90 -6.33 3.54 5.48
CA HIS A 90 -5.70 2.36 6.11
C HIS A 90 -5.20 1.35 5.08
N ARG A 91 -5.96 1.09 4.01
CA ARG A 91 -5.50 0.24 2.89
C ARG A 91 -4.23 0.79 2.24
N LYS A 92 -4.18 2.10 1.99
CA LYS A 92 -2.97 2.76 1.46
C LYS A 92 -1.78 2.64 2.42
N ARG A 93 -1.99 2.87 3.72
CA ARG A 93 -0.97 2.65 4.77
C ARG A 93 -0.43 1.22 4.74
N ALA A 94 -1.29 0.22 4.64
CA ALA A 94 -0.89 -1.18 4.62
C ALA A 94 0.04 -1.50 3.43
N VAL A 95 -0.30 -1.00 2.24
CA VAL A 95 0.56 -1.18 1.06
C VAL A 95 1.87 -0.41 1.20
N TYR A 96 1.81 0.85 1.61
CA TYR A 96 2.99 1.71 1.75
C TYR A 96 4.01 1.12 2.71
N TRP A 97 3.58 0.78 3.94
CA TRP A 97 4.48 0.20 4.94
C TRP A 97 4.91 -1.21 4.58
N GLY A 98 4.03 -1.99 3.94
CA GLY A 98 4.35 -3.31 3.42
C GLY A 98 5.49 -3.27 2.40
N LEU A 99 5.41 -2.37 1.43
CA LEU A 99 6.45 -2.17 0.42
C LEU A 99 7.74 -1.62 1.02
N ARG A 100 7.64 -0.64 1.93
CA ARG A 100 8.81 -0.09 2.61
C ARG A 100 9.59 -1.18 3.35
N LYS A 101 8.90 -2.05 4.09
CA LYS A 101 9.50 -3.18 4.81
C LYS A 101 10.10 -4.21 3.87
N ASP A 102 9.45 -4.50 2.75
CA ASP A 102 9.91 -5.51 1.80
C ASP A 102 11.10 -5.06 0.95
N VAL A 103 11.27 -3.75 0.75
CA VAL A 103 12.20 -3.21 -0.25
C VAL A 103 13.21 -2.24 0.36
N LEU A 104 12.73 -1.16 0.99
CA LEU A 104 13.60 -0.11 1.49
C LEU A 104 14.44 -0.59 2.68
N GLU A 105 13.84 -1.31 3.63
CA GLU A 105 14.56 -1.81 4.81
C GLU A 105 15.69 -2.80 4.47
N PRO A 106 15.51 -3.79 3.57
CA PRO A 106 16.61 -4.63 3.10
C PRO A 106 17.73 -3.84 2.43
N LEU A 107 17.39 -2.90 1.55
CA LEU A 107 18.39 -2.07 0.87
C LEU A 107 19.23 -1.26 1.86
N ILE A 108 18.58 -0.62 2.84
CA ILE A 108 19.28 0.12 3.91
C ILE A 108 20.24 -0.78 4.69
N LYS A 109 19.82 -2.02 5.01
CA LYS A 109 20.64 -2.98 5.73
C LYS A 109 21.85 -3.47 4.91
N MET A 110 21.71 -3.58 3.59
CA MET A 110 22.81 -3.97 2.70
C MET A 110 23.84 -2.85 2.52
N THR A 111 23.45 -1.58 2.70
CA THR A 111 24.33 -0.41 2.57
C THR A 111 24.98 0.06 3.87
N LYS A 112 24.63 -0.53 5.02
CA LYS A 112 25.34 -0.24 6.28
C LYS A 112 26.59 -1.13 6.34
N PRO A 113 27.80 -0.54 6.49
CA PRO A 113 29.04 -1.30 6.63
C PRO A 113 29.06 -2.15 7.89
#